data_AF-A0A392Q6Q1-F1
#
_entry.id   AF-A0A392Q6Q1-F1
#
_cell.length_a   1.000
_cell.length_b   1.000
_cell.length_c   1.000
_cell.angle_alpha   90.00
_cell.angle_beta   90.00
_cell.angle_gamma   90.00
#
_symmetry.space_group_name_H-M   'P 1'
#
loop_
_entity.id
_entity.type
_entity.pdbx_description
1 polymer ?
#
loop_
_entity_poly.entity_id
_entity_poly.type
_entity_poly.pdbx_seq_one_letter_code
_entity_poly.pdbx_strand_id
1 'polypeptide(L)'
;MFRIMKDKAFDTKGKIDTLISDILPRDPFVPKAPLVECNDLYESIIVADVTRAINALQGSPDLKLAESCANDADNKANICELKFKNGDSPLTDDNNDMNDVAKLAAAIVRV
;
A
#
# COMPACT_ATOMS: atom_id res chain seq x y z
N MET A 1 9.19 12.04 0.07
CA MET A 1 8.06 11.22 -0.44
C MET A 1 8.11 9.77 -0.01
N PHE A 2 9.16 8.99 -0.28
CA PHE A 2 9.19 7.57 0.15
C PHE A 2 9.04 7.33 1.66
N ARG A 3 9.41 8.31 2.51
CA ARG A 3 9.07 8.27 3.95
C ARG A 3 7.56 8.43 4.20
N ILE A 4 6.90 9.33 3.49
CA ILE A 4 5.43 9.50 3.58
C ILE A 4 4.72 8.24 3.07
N MET A 5 5.22 7.64 1.97
CA MET A 5 4.74 6.34 1.50
C MET A 5 4.87 5.27 2.59
N LYS A 6 5.98 5.26 3.33
CA LYS A 6 6.18 4.34 4.46
C LYS A 6 5.09 4.53 5.50
N ASP A 7 4.92 5.77 5.97
CA ASP A 7 3.96 6.10 7.02
C ASP A 7 2.54 5.70 6.61
N LYS A 8 2.11 6.07 5.38
CA LYS A 8 0.81 5.68 4.83
C LYS A 8 0.62 4.17 4.70
N ALA A 9 1.65 3.45 4.26
CA ALA A 9 1.58 1.99 4.16
C ALA A 9 1.44 1.33 5.53
N PHE A 10 2.16 1.80 6.55
CA PHE A 10 2.03 1.31 7.92
C PHE A 10 0.67 1.63 8.55
N ASP A 11 0.19 2.87 8.37
CA ASP A 11 -1.12 3.29 8.89
C ASP A 11 -2.24 2.45 8.27
N THR A 12 -2.20 2.26 6.94
CA THR A 12 -3.20 1.45 6.24
C THR A 12 -3.15 -0.01 6.68
N LYS A 13 -1.94 -0.59 6.80
CA LYS A 13 -1.78 -1.96 7.31
C LYS A 13 -2.35 -2.11 8.73
N GLY A 14 -2.06 -1.15 9.62
CA GLY A 14 -2.60 -1.16 10.99
C GLY A 14 -4.13 -1.08 11.04
N LYS A 15 -4.73 -0.30 10.13
CA LYS A 15 -6.19 -0.27 9.93
C LYS A 15 -6.72 -1.61 9.45
N ILE A 16 -6.07 -2.25 8.46
CA ILE A 16 -6.44 -3.59 7.97
C ILE A 16 -6.38 -4.62 9.10
N ASP A 17 -5.29 -4.64 9.88
CA ASP A 17 -5.13 -5.55 11.02
C ASP A 17 -6.27 -5.38 12.04
N THR A 18 -6.64 -4.13 12.33
CA THR A 18 -7.77 -3.81 13.22
C THR A 18 -9.10 -4.32 12.65
N LEU A 19 -9.39 -4.08 11.38
CA LEU A 19 -10.60 -4.55 10.71
C LEU A 19 -10.69 -6.08 10.70
N ILE A 20 -9.58 -6.77 10.43
CA ILE A 20 -9.51 -8.23 10.48
C ILE A 20 -9.84 -8.71 11.91
N SER A 21 -9.21 -8.13 12.94
CA SER A 21 -9.48 -8.47 14.33
C SER A 21 -10.93 -8.23 14.76
N ASP A 22 -11.56 -7.14 14.30
CA ASP A 22 -12.94 -6.79 14.64
C ASP A 22 -13.98 -7.71 13.96
N ILE A 23 -13.66 -8.22 12.76
CA ILE A 23 -14.52 -9.17 12.02
C ILE A 23 -14.39 -10.60 12.58
N LEU A 24 -13.21 -10.99 13.08
CA LEU A 24 -12.91 -12.34 13.54
C LEU A 24 -13.90 -12.92 14.57
N PRO A 25 -14.50 -12.14 15.49
CA PRO A 25 -15.56 -12.65 16.37
C PRO A 25 -17.00 -12.35 15.92
N ARG A 26 -17.26 -11.56 14.86
CA ARG A 26 -18.61 -10.99 14.61
C ARG A 26 -19.40 -11.54 13.43
N ASP A 27 -18.78 -11.99 12.34
CA ASP A 27 -19.57 -12.39 11.16
C ASP A 27 -18.91 -13.51 10.32
N PRO A 28 -19.50 -14.72 10.25
CA PRO A 28 -19.02 -15.81 9.41
C PRO A 28 -19.31 -15.62 7.91
N PHE A 29 -20.12 -14.61 7.53
CA PHE A 29 -20.52 -14.34 6.15
C PHE A 29 -19.81 -13.13 5.52
N VAL A 30 -19.08 -12.31 6.30
CA VAL A 30 -18.20 -11.28 5.72
C VAL A 30 -17.01 -11.97 5.05
N PRO A 31 -16.79 -11.77 3.75
CA PRO A 31 -15.62 -12.31 3.07
C PRO A 31 -14.36 -11.73 3.73
N LYS A 32 -13.60 -12.56 4.44
CA LYS A 32 -12.30 -12.19 5.01
C LYS A 32 -11.23 -12.05 3.93
N ALA A 33 -11.47 -12.66 2.76
CA ALA A 33 -10.50 -12.74 1.67
C ALA A 33 -9.99 -11.36 1.20
N PRO A 34 -10.82 -10.33 0.96
CA PRO A 34 -10.33 -9.03 0.51
C PRO A 34 -9.40 -8.36 1.52
N LEU A 35 -9.75 -8.34 2.82
CA LEU A 35 -8.92 -7.71 3.84
C LEU A 35 -7.60 -8.46 4.06
N VAL A 36 -7.64 -9.79 4.09
CA VAL A 36 -6.41 -10.61 4.22
C VAL A 36 -5.49 -10.39 3.01
N GLU A 37 -6.03 -10.41 1.79
CA GLU A 37 -5.25 -10.15 0.58
C GLU A 37 -4.68 -8.72 0.55
N CYS A 38 -5.46 -7.72 0.99
CA CYS A 38 -4.96 -6.36 1.18
C CYS A 38 -3.85 -6.29 2.22
N ASN A 39 -3.93 -7.06 3.30
CA ASN A 39 -2.88 -7.11 4.32
C ASN A 39 -1.55 -7.58 3.72
N ASP A 40 -1.58 -8.63 2.90
CA ASP A 40 -0.40 -9.15 2.21
C ASP A 40 0.15 -8.16 1.18
N LEU A 41 -0.74 -7.45 0.46
CA LEU A 41 -0.34 -6.39 -0.47
C LEU A 41 0.36 -5.24 0.25
N TYR A 42 -0.17 -4.77 1.38
CA TYR A 42 0.44 -3.69 2.15
C TYR A 42 1.74 -4.11 2.86
N GLU A 43 1.85 -5.37 3.29
CA GLU A 43 3.14 -5.93 3.72
C GLU A 43 4.17 -5.88 2.58
N SER A 44 3.76 -6.26 1.37
CA SER A 44 4.61 -6.18 0.18
C SER A 44 5.01 -4.74 -0.15
N ILE A 45 4.09 -3.77 -0.03
CA ILE A 45 4.39 -2.34 -0.22
C ILE A 45 5.47 -1.89 0.77
N ILE A 46 5.34 -2.24 2.05
CA ILE A 46 6.30 -1.85 3.08
C ILE A 46 7.69 -2.42 2.80
N VAL A 47 7.78 -3.72 2.54
CA VAL A 47 9.05 -4.45 2.45
C VAL A 47 9.69 -4.32 1.06
N ALA A 48 8.93 -4.65 0.01
CA ALA A 48 9.47 -4.80 -1.34
C ALA A 48 9.54 -3.48 -2.12
N ASP A 49 8.69 -2.51 -1.78
CA ASP A 49 8.59 -1.27 -2.54
C ASP A 49 9.21 -0.11 -1.76
N VAL A 50 8.67 0.23 -0.59
CA VAL A 50 9.08 1.42 0.15
C VAL A 50 10.47 1.26 0.76
N THR A 51 10.73 0.18 1.49
CA THR A 51 12.04 -0.04 2.12
C THR A 51 13.13 -0.18 1.07
N ARG A 52 12.84 -0.90 -0.02
CA ARG A 52 13.76 -1.06 -1.14
C ARG A 52 14.08 0.26 -1.84
N ALA A 53 13.07 1.09 -2.12
CA ALA A 53 13.28 2.40 -2.72
C ALA A 53 14.08 3.34 -1.81
N ILE A 54 13.79 3.35 -0.51
CA ILE A 54 14.57 4.14 0.47
C ILE A 54 16.05 3.74 0.43
N ASN A 55 16.34 2.43 0.38
CA ASN A 55 17.71 1.94 0.28
C ASN A 55 18.35 2.29 -1.06
N ALA A 56 17.60 2.19 -2.16
CA ALA A 56 18.06 2.54 -3.51
C ALA A 56 18.43 4.02 -3.65
N LEU A 57 17.84 4.90 -2.83
CA LEU A 57 18.12 6.34 -2.83
C LEU A 57 19.28 6.74 -1.89
N GLN A 58 19.86 5.80 -1.15
CA GLN A 58 20.99 6.07 -0.26
C GLN A 58 22.34 5.93 -0.99
N GLY A 59 23.27 6.83 -0.69
CA GLY A 59 24.63 6.77 -1.24
C GLY A 59 24.68 7.15 -2.71
N SER A 60 24.73 6.15 -3.60
CA SER A 60 24.66 6.31 -5.06
C SER A 60 23.26 5.96 -5.56
N PRO A 61 22.39 6.95 -5.81
CA PRO A 61 20.97 6.68 -6.03
C PRO A 61 20.67 5.91 -7.32
N ASP A 62 19.91 4.83 -7.21
CA ASP A 62 19.26 4.16 -8.35
C ASP A 62 17.82 4.68 -8.50
N LEU A 63 17.69 5.75 -9.30
CA LEU A 63 16.42 6.43 -9.50
C LEU A 63 15.39 5.58 -10.28
N LYS A 64 15.86 4.72 -11.19
CA LYS A 64 14.97 3.83 -11.96
C LYS A 64 14.36 2.76 -11.05
N LEU A 65 15.16 2.21 -10.14
CA LEU A 65 14.65 1.28 -9.14
C LEU A 65 13.66 1.96 -8.21
N ALA A 66 13.96 3.17 -7.73
CA ALA A 66 13.05 3.94 -6.88
C ALA A 66 11.71 4.24 -7.59
N GLU A 67 11.75 4.65 -8.87
CA GLU A 67 10.55 4.88 -9.68
C GLU A 67 9.71 3.59 -9.83
N SER A 68 10.36 2.46 -10.15
CA SER A 68 9.69 1.17 -10.28
C SER A 68 9.00 0.76 -8.98
N CYS A 69 9.68 0.89 -7.85
CA CYS A 69 9.10 0.60 -6.54
C CYS A 69 7.91 1.51 -6.23
N ALA A 70 7.96 2.79 -6.58
CA ALA A 70 6.83 3.68 -6.39
C ALA A 70 5.62 3.28 -7.24
N ASN A 71 5.82 2.95 -8.51
CA ASN A 71 4.75 2.49 -9.40
C ASN A 71 4.16 1.14 -8.95
N ASP A 72 4.99 0.23 -8.44
CA ASP A 72 4.52 -1.05 -7.89
C ASP A 72 3.63 -0.84 -6.65
N ALA A 73 3.97 0.12 -5.80
CA ALA A 73 3.16 0.46 -4.62
C ALA A 73 1.77 1.01 -5.02
N ASP A 74 1.71 1.92 -6.01
CA ASP A 74 0.45 2.40 -6.59
C ASP A 74 -0.38 1.25 -7.16
N ASN A 75 0.24 0.36 -7.95
CA ASN A 75 -0.46 -0.78 -8.50
C ASN A 75 -1.03 -1.72 -7.43
N LYS A 76 -0.27 -2.00 -6.36
CA LYS A 76 -0.73 -2.88 -5.27
C LYS A 76 -1.87 -2.27 -4.45
N ALA A 77 -1.84 -0.97 -4.18
CA ALA A 77 -2.94 -0.27 -3.51
C ALA A 77 -4.22 -0.29 -4.38
N ASN A 78 -4.09 -0.08 -5.69
CA ASN A 78 -5.20 -0.26 -6.63
C ASN A 78 -5.74 -1.71 -6.66
N ILE A 79 -4.85 -2.71 -6.65
CA ILE A 79 -5.27 -4.12 -6.58
C ILE A 79 -6.05 -4.38 -5.30
N CYS A 80 -5.61 -3.84 -4.15
CA CYS A 80 -6.34 -3.96 -2.89
C CYS A 80 -7.76 -3.39 -3.01
N GLU A 81 -7.92 -2.19 -3.55
CA GLU A 81 -9.25 -1.57 -3.75
C GLU A 81 -10.16 -2.44 -4.61
N LEU A 82 -9.64 -3.01 -5.71
CA LEU A 82 -10.39 -3.88 -6.61
C LEU A 82 -10.82 -5.22 -6.00
N LYS A 83 -10.30 -5.60 -4.82
CA LYS A 83 -10.79 -6.79 -4.10
C LYS A 83 -12.17 -6.59 -3.48
N PHE A 84 -12.57 -5.35 -3.23
CA PHE A 84 -13.87 -5.03 -2.66
C PHE A 84 -14.90 -4.84 -3.79
N LYS A 85 -16.00 -5.58 -3.71
CA LYS A 85 -17.09 -5.45 -4.69
C LYS A 85 -17.86 -4.15 -4.46
N ASN A 86 -18.32 -3.52 -5.54
CA ASN A 86 -19.27 -2.40 -5.56
C ASN A 86 -18.82 -1.09 -4.88
N GLY A 87 -17.53 -0.90 -4.59
CA GLY A 87 -17.02 0.36 -4.05
C GLY A 87 -17.25 0.59 -2.56
N ASP A 88 -17.68 -0.44 -1.82
CA ASP A 88 -17.81 -0.39 -0.35
C ASP A 88 -16.50 -0.81 0.36
N SER A 89 -15.35 -0.42 -0.18
CA SER A 89 -14.06 -0.71 0.44
C SER A 89 -13.93 0.14 1.72
N PRO A 90 -13.67 -0.48 2.89
CA PRO A 90 -13.37 0.29 4.11
C PRO A 90 -12.00 0.99 4.04
N LEU A 91 -11.27 0.81 2.94
CA LEU A 91 -9.91 1.29 2.71
C LEU A 91 -9.82 2.28 1.53
N THR A 92 -10.93 2.69 0.90
CA THR A 92 -10.89 3.53 -0.31
C THR A 92 -10.02 4.78 -0.13
N ASP A 93 -10.20 5.51 0.98
CA ASP A 93 -9.42 6.72 1.25
C ASP A 93 -7.94 6.39 1.47
N ASP A 94 -7.62 5.32 2.18
CA ASP A 94 -6.24 4.90 2.46
C ASP A 94 -5.52 4.39 1.19
N ASN A 95 -6.23 3.65 0.34
CA ASN A 95 -5.76 3.20 -0.96
C ASN A 95 -5.49 4.39 -1.88
N ASN A 96 -6.39 5.38 -1.90
CA ASN A 96 -6.21 6.61 -2.68
C ASN A 96 -5.04 7.45 -2.17
N ASP A 97 -4.92 7.62 -0.85
CA ASP A 97 -3.78 8.31 -0.24
C ASP A 97 -2.47 7.65 -0.64
N MET A 98 -2.39 6.32 -0.59
CA MET A 98 -1.22 5.54 -1.00
C MET A 98 -0.93 5.74 -2.50
N ASN A 99 -1.94 5.64 -3.37
CA ASN A 99 -1.83 5.88 -4.80
C ASN A 99 -1.26 7.27 -5.11
N ASP A 100 -1.78 8.31 -4.46
CA ASP A 100 -1.37 9.70 -4.70
C ASP A 100 0.08 9.95 -4.27
N VAL A 101 0.47 9.47 -3.08
CA VAL A 101 1.86 9.65 -2.62
C VAL A 101 2.84 8.79 -3.43
N ALA A 102 2.41 7.64 -3.93
CA ALA A 102 3.21 6.77 -4.79
C ALA A 102 3.46 7.43 -6.17
N LYS A 103 2.41 7.93 -6.82
CA LYS A 103 2.52 8.68 -8.09
C LYS A 103 3.41 9.90 -7.96
N LEU A 104 3.25 10.66 -6.86
CA LEU A 104 4.11 11.82 -6.59
C LEU A 104 5.56 11.40 -6.35
N ALA A 105 5.80 10.31 -5.62
CA ALA A 105 7.15 9.78 -5.41
C ALA A 105 7.81 9.37 -6.73
N ALA A 106 7.09 8.63 -7.60
CA ALA A 106 7.57 8.23 -8.92
C ALA A 106 7.93 9.45 -9.78
N ALA A 107 7.05 10.46 -9.82
CA ALA A 107 7.30 11.68 -10.57
C ALA A 107 8.55 12.44 -10.09
N ILE A 108 8.83 12.45 -8.78
CA ILE A 108 9.98 13.16 -8.20
C ILE A 108 11.31 12.46 -8.50
N VAL A 109 11.36 11.13 -8.58
CA VAL A 109 12.62 10.42 -8.88
C VAL A 109 12.89 10.27 -10.38
N ARG A 110 11.89 10.58 -11.22
CA ARG A 110 12.02 10.56 -12.68
C ARG A 110 12.74 11.80 -13.25
N VAL A 111 12.82 12.89 -12.48
CA VAL A 111 13.43 14.17 -12.90
C VAL A 111 14.94 14.23 -12.70
#